data_AF-A0A847WBB0-F1
#
_entry.id   AF-A0A847WBB0-F1
#
_cell.length_a   1.000
_cell.length_b   1.000
_cell.length_c   1.000
_cell.angle_alpha   90.00
_cell.angle_beta   90.00
_cell.angle_gamma   90.00
#
_symmetry.space_group_name_H-M   'P 1'
#
loop_
_entity.id
_entity.type
_entity.pdbx_description
1 polymer ?
#
loop_
_entity_poly.entity_id
_entity_poly.type
_entity_poly.pdbx_seq_one_letter_code
_entity_poly.pdbx_strand_id
1 'polypeptide(L)'
;TGTGMNTEMGKIATALTLAEDKKTPLQLKLSQLSKILTILVLAICAVIFVVGFLREGSFTAQTLLSTFMVAVSLAVAAIPEGLAAVVTVVLSIGVTNMSRKNAIIRKLTAVETLGCAQIICSDKTGTLTQNKMTVVEHYGENEKLLARVMALCSDAEYDEAEKTAKGEPTECALVNWAAKLDINKNQLKREQPRIGEAPFDSLRKMMSTVHMAEGGIIQYTKGAPDEVLKVCTHYLKNGKAEPITQEAINEILAENKRMSQKALRVLMGACKVYENKPEDYSPSALEKGLCFVGLTGMIDPVRPEVKQAIEKCTMAGIRPIMITGDHIDTAMAIARELGILTDGMEAITGTQIDAMSDEEFTARFMNISVYARVQPEHKTRIVNAWRGAGYVTAMTGDGVNDAPSLKSADIGVGMGITGTDVTKNVADMVLADDNFASIVSAVEEGRRIYDNIRKTIQFLLSSNMSEVLSIFAATLMGFHILKPVHLLWINLITDSIPALALGMEKAENDIMKRKPRSTSEGVFAGGMGFD
;
A
#
# COMPACT_ATOMS: atom_id res chain seq x y z
N THR A 1 -21.65 19.71 -15.82
CA THR A 1 -20.60 20.71 -15.53
C THR A 1 -20.98 21.45 -14.25
N GLY A 2 -20.26 21.19 -13.16
CA GLY A 2 -20.46 21.87 -11.86
C GLY A 2 -19.34 22.89 -11.58
N THR A 3 -19.52 23.74 -10.57
CA THR A 3 -18.48 24.65 -10.04
C THR A 3 -18.37 24.50 -8.52
N GLY A 4 -17.18 24.73 -7.97
CA GLY A 4 -16.91 24.60 -6.54
C GLY A 4 -17.22 23.18 -5.99
N MET A 5 -17.97 23.10 -4.89
CA MET A 5 -18.33 21.84 -4.23
C MET A 5 -19.24 20.92 -5.07
N ASN A 6 -19.88 21.47 -6.13
CA ASN A 6 -20.72 20.68 -7.04
C ASN A 6 -19.91 19.99 -8.17
N THR A 7 -18.58 20.13 -8.18
CA THR A 7 -17.69 19.38 -9.08
C THR A 7 -17.37 18.00 -8.50
N GLU A 8 -16.86 17.07 -9.33
CA GLU A 8 -16.37 15.77 -8.82
C GLU A 8 -15.27 15.95 -7.76
N MET A 9 -14.36 16.92 -7.94
CA MET A 9 -13.36 17.27 -6.93
C MET A 9 -14.01 17.85 -5.65
N GLY A 10 -15.10 18.59 -5.78
CA GLY A 10 -15.88 19.12 -4.66
C GLY A 10 -16.56 18.04 -3.83
N LYS A 11 -17.05 16.98 -4.48
CA LYS A 11 -17.59 15.79 -3.78
C LYS A 11 -16.50 15.07 -2.98
N ILE A 12 -15.30 14.92 -3.56
CA ILE A 12 -14.13 14.34 -2.87
C ILE A 12 -13.78 15.18 -1.62
N ALA A 13 -13.70 16.51 -1.77
CA ALA A 13 -13.41 17.41 -0.65
C ALA A 13 -14.46 17.32 0.49
N THR A 14 -15.74 17.16 0.13
CA THR A 14 -16.83 16.99 1.11
C THR A 14 -16.74 15.64 1.83
N ALA A 15 -16.40 14.56 1.13
CA ALA A 15 -16.19 13.25 1.74
C ALA A 15 -15.04 13.27 2.76
N LEU A 16 -14.00 14.06 2.51
CA LEU A 16 -12.85 14.20 3.43
C LEU A 16 -13.18 14.94 4.72
N THR A 17 -14.07 15.95 4.67
CA THR A 17 -14.43 16.76 5.86
C THR A 17 -15.43 16.07 6.79
N LEU A 18 -16.24 15.16 6.28
CA LEU A 18 -17.27 14.44 7.06
C LEU A 18 -16.73 13.27 7.89
N ALA A 19 -15.50 12.82 7.65
CA ALA A 19 -14.91 11.66 8.33
C ALA A 19 -14.28 12.04 9.68
N GLU A 20 -14.90 11.63 10.80
CA GLU A 20 -14.43 11.88 12.17
C GLU A 20 -13.17 11.09 12.57
N ASP A 21 -12.27 11.72 13.32
CA ASP A 21 -11.09 11.07 13.90
C ASP A 21 -11.47 10.28 15.17
N LYS A 22 -11.22 8.95 15.17
CA LYS A 22 -11.53 8.04 16.28
C LYS A 22 -10.34 7.86 17.22
N LYS A 23 -10.62 7.59 18.51
CA LYS A 23 -9.59 7.18 19.50
C LYS A 23 -9.02 5.80 19.16
N THR A 24 -7.74 5.58 19.48
CA THR A 24 -7.11 4.28 19.22
C THR A 24 -7.51 3.22 20.25
N PRO A 25 -7.38 1.92 19.91
CA PRO A 25 -7.64 0.85 20.87
C PRO A 25 -6.83 1.00 22.17
N LEU A 26 -5.52 1.30 22.11
CA LEU A 26 -4.70 1.52 23.31
C LEU A 26 -5.22 2.67 24.17
N GLN A 27 -5.58 3.81 23.56
CA GLN A 27 -6.12 4.95 24.30
C GLN A 27 -7.41 4.61 25.04
N LEU A 28 -8.31 3.86 24.39
CA LEU A 28 -9.55 3.38 25.01
C LEU A 28 -9.27 2.46 26.20
N LYS A 29 -8.32 1.52 26.06
CA LYS A 29 -7.97 0.58 27.13
C LYS A 29 -7.25 1.25 28.31
N LEU A 30 -6.34 2.19 28.04
CA LEU A 30 -5.69 2.99 29.09
C LEU A 30 -6.71 3.77 29.93
N SER A 31 -7.75 4.31 29.28
CA SER A 31 -8.84 5.00 29.98
C SER A 31 -9.67 4.05 30.86
N GLN A 32 -9.94 2.83 30.40
CA GLN A 32 -10.63 1.81 31.21
C GLN A 32 -9.80 1.41 32.43
N LEU A 33 -8.50 1.18 32.24
CA LEU A 33 -7.57 0.83 33.30
C LEU A 33 -7.50 1.91 34.39
N SER A 34 -7.38 3.18 33.97
CA SER A 34 -7.38 4.33 34.89
C SER A 34 -8.64 4.39 35.76
N LYS A 35 -9.82 4.06 35.20
CA LYS A 35 -11.08 4.01 35.96
C LYS A 35 -11.08 2.90 37.01
N ILE A 36 -10.64 1.69 36.64
CA ILE A 36 -10.58 0.54 37.57
C ILE A 36 -9.68 0.86 38.75
N LEU A 37 -8.49 1.38 38.47
CA LEU A 37 -7.50 1.74 39.47
C LEU A 37 -8.03 2.83 40.43
N THR A 38 -8.73 3.84 39.89
CA THR A 38 -9.33 4.90 40.71
C THR A 38 -10.37 4.34 41.69
N ILE A 39 -11.23 3.43 41.24
CA ILE A 39 -12.23 2.78 42.11
C ILE A 39 -11.54 1.98 43.22
N LEU A 40 -10.49 1.22 42.88
CA LEU A 40 -9.72 0.44 43.85
C LEU A 40 -9.06 1.32 44.91
N VAL A 41 -8.44 2.44 44.52
CA VAL A 41 -7.83 3.40 45.45
C VAL A 41 -8.86 3.98 46.40
N LEU A 42 -10.02 4.40 45.89
CA LEU A 42 -11.09 4.94 46.72
C LEU A 42 -11.60 3.91 47.74
N ALA A 43 -11.72 2.65 47.34
CA ALA A 43 -12.10 1.56 48.26
C ALA A 43 -11.04 1.36 49.36
N ILE A 44 -9.75 1.33 49.02
CA ILE A 44 -8.66 1.19 49.99
C ILE A 44 -8.62 2.38 50.95
N CYS A 45 -8.76 3.60 50.45
CA CYS A 45 -8.82 4.81 51.27
C CYS A 45 -10.00 4.77 52.26
N ALA A 46 -11.18 4.30 51.82
CA ALA A 46 -12.33 4.13 52.70
C ALA A 46 -12.06 3.10 53.82
N VAL A 47 -11.44 1.96 53.48
CA VAL A 47 -11.08 0.92 54.47
C VAL A 47 -10.09 1.47 55.48
N ILE A 48 -9.04 2.16 55.04
CA ILE A 48 -8.04 2.76 55.95
C ILE A 48 -8.68 3.81 56.85
N PHE A 49 -9.57 4.64 56.31
CA PHE A 49 -10.28 5.63 57.12
C PHE A 49 -11.11 4.97 58.22
N VAL A 50 -11.84 3.90 57.91
CA VAL A 50 -12.63 3.13 58.90
C VAL A 50 -11.71 2.47 59.94
N VAL A 51 -10.62 1.83 59.52
CA VAL A 51 -9.68 1.17 60.43
C VAL A 51 -8.96 2.19 61.33
N GLY A 52 -8.55 3.33 60.77
CA GLY A 52 -7.94 4.43 61.53
C GLY A 52 -8.90 4.99 62.58
N PHE A 53 -10.17 5.19 62.19
CA PHE A 53 -11.22 5.63 63.11
C PHE A 53 -11.44 4.64 64.26
N LEU A 54 -11.52 3.34 63.96
CA LEU A 54 -11.71 2.30 64.96
C LEU A 54 -10.52 2.15 65.93
N ARG A 55 -9.29 2.45 65.47
CA ARG A 55 -8.09 2.37 66.30
C ARG A 55 -7.91 3.54 67.25
N GLU A 56 -8.12 4.76 66.78
CA GLU A 56 -7.78 5.96 67.56
C GLU A 56 -8.97 6.54 68.32
N GLY A 57 -10.22 6.17 67.97
CA GLY A 57 -11.43 6.47 68.73
C GLY A 57 -11.77 7.96 68.91
N SER A 58 -10.95 8.88 68.39
CA SER A 58 -11.09 10.33 68.55
C SER A 58 -10.64 11.09 67.29
N PHE A 59 -11.39 12.13 66.91
CA PHE A 59 -11.05 13.02 65.80
C PHE A 59 -10.07 14.10 66.28
N THR A 60 -8.79 13.75 66.40
CA THR A 60 -7.73 14.75 66.63
C THR A 60 -7.21 15.26 65.27
N ALA A 61 -6.81 16.53 65.20
CA ALA A 61 -6.27 17.13 63.97
C ALA A 61 -5.06 16.34 63.40
N GLN A 62 -4.28 15.72 64.27
CA GLN A 62 -3.13 14.87 63.91
C GLN A 62 -3.55 13.57 63.18
N THR A 63 -4.66 12.95 63.60
CA THR A 63 -5.27 11.76 62.99
C THR A 63 -5.84 12.07 61.61
N LEU A 64 -6.49 13.22 61.47
CA LEU A 64 -6.99 13.72 60.19
C LEU A 64 -5.85 13.96 59.21
N LEU A 65 -4.78 14.62 59.65
CA LEU A 65 -3.61 14.88 58.81
C LEU A 65 -2.87 13.59 58.42
N SER A 66 -2.67 12.64 59.33
CA SER A 66 -2.01 11.37 59.01
C SER A 66 -2.84 10.50 58.05
N THR A 67 -4.15 10.40 58.28
CA THR A 67 -5.07 9.67 57.38
C THR A 67 -5.11 10.32 55.99
N PHE A 68 -5.12 11.65 55.93
CA PHE A 68 -5.03 12.39 54.67
C PHE A 68 -3.71 12.11 53.95
N MET A 69 -2.57 12.14 54.66
CA MET A 69 -1.27 11.86 54.06
C MET A 69 -1.17 10.42 53.52
N VAL A 70 -1.77 9.44 54.20
CA VAL A 70 -1.86 8.06 53.68
C VAL A 70 -2.72 7.99 52.42
N ALA A 71 -3.86 8.68 52.39
CA ALA A 71 -4.69 8.76 51.19
C ALA A 71 -3.95 9.38 50.01
N VAL A 72 -3.16 10.44 50.25
CA VAL A 72 -2.29 11.05 49.24
C VAL A 72 -1.20 10.08 48.80
N SER A 73 -0.53 9.37 49.71
CA SER A 73 0.47 8.35 49.37
C SER A 73 -0.13 7.25 48.50
N LEU A 74 -1.32 6.76 48.81
CA LEU A 74 -1.99 5.71 48.02
C LEU A 74 -2.43 6.20 46.65
N ALA A 75 -2.92 7.44 46.55
CA ALA A 75 -3.27 8.04 45.28
C ALA A 75 -2.04 8.16 44.36
N VAL A 76 -0.91 8.63 44.92
CA VAL A 76 0.37 8.73 44.20
C VAL A 76 0.94 7.36 43.84
N ALA A 77 0.91 6.38 44.74
CA ALA A 77 1.39 5.02 44.47
C ALA A 77 0.59 4.31 43.36
N ALA A 78 -0.70 4.61 43.26
CA ALA A 78 -1.55 3.93 42.30
C ALA A 78 -1.37 4.47 40.89
N ILE A 79 -1.29 5.80 40.70
CA ILE A 79 -1.25 6.41 39.38
C ILE A 79 0.12 6.16 38.74
N PRO A 80 0.20 5.59 37.52
CA PRO A 80 1.48 5.38 36.86
C PRO A 80 1.90 6.65 36.10
N GLU A 81 2.46 7.66 36.77
CA GLU A 81 2.77 8.95 36.13
C GLU A 81 3.79 8.83 34.98
N GLY A 82 4.74 7.89 35.10
CA GLY A 82 5.74 7.64 34.06
C GLY A 82 5.18 7.01 32.78
N LEU A 83 3.98 6.43 32.81
CA LEU A 83 3.46 5.63 31.70
C LEU A 83 3.26 6.44 30.43
N ALA A 84 2.65 7.62 30.52
CA ALA A 84 2.40 8.46 29.35
C ALA A 84 3.71 8.93 28.69
N ALA A 85 4.72 9.26 29.50
CA ALA A 85 6.03 9.66 29.01
C ALA A 85 6.75 8.49 28.31
N VAL A 86 6.80 7.32 28.95
CA VAL A 86 7.47 6.14 28.38
C VAL A 86 6.79 5.70 27.08
N VAL A 87 5.46 5.60 27.04
CA VAL A 87 4.71 5.23 25.82
C VAL A 87 5.01 6.21 24.69
N THR A 88 5.07 7.52 24.96
CA THR A 88 5.38 8.54 23.95
C THR A 88 6.79 8.37 23.39
N VAL A 89 7.78 8.10 24.25
CA VAL A 89 9.16 7.87 23.82
C VAL A 89 9.26 6.59 22.99
N VAL A 90 8.64 5.49 23.43
CA VAL A 90 8.63 4.21 22.71
C VAL A 90 7.98 4.35 21.33
N LEU A 91 6.84 5.04 21.24
CA LEU A 91 6.20 5.36 19.96
C LEU A 91 7.11 6.19 19.06
N SER A 92 7.77 7.22 19.61
CA SER A 92 8.67 8.09 18.84
C SER A 92 9.88 7.34 18.28
N ILE A 93 10.47 6.44 19.06
CA ILE A 93 11.55 5.54 18.61
C ILE A 93 11.03 4.62 17.51
N GLY A 94 9.84 4.05 17.69
CA GLY A 94 9.17 3.20 16.72
C GLY A 94 8.94 3.89 15.37
N VAL A 95 8.40 5.12 15.39
CA VAL A 95 8.23 5.95 14.18
C VAL A 95 9.56 6.23 13.50
N THR A 96 10.62 6.49 14.27
CA THR A 96 11.96 6.70 13.73
C THR A 96 12.48 5.45 13.00
N ASN A 97 12.24 4.26 13.57
CA ASN A 97 12.61 2.99 12.93
C ASN A 97 11.80 2.71 11.66
N MET A 98 10.50 3.01 11.66
CA MET A 98 9.65 2.90 10.46
C MET A 98 10.15 3.84 9.36
N SER A 99 10.48 5.08 9.70
CA SER A 99 11.00 6.08 8.75
C SER A 99 12.31 5.63 8.11
N ARG A 100 13.21 4.99 8.88
CA ARG A 100 14.44 4.37 8.34
C ARG A 100 14.17 3.21 7.37
N LYS A 101 12.98 2.61 7.41
CA LYS A 101 12.49 1.61 6.46
C LYS A 101 11.50 2.20 5.46
N ASN A 102 11.66 3.48 5.13
CA ASN A 102 10.86 4.22 4.15
C ASN A 102 9.37 4.39 4.49
N ALA A 103 8.93 4.07 5.70
CA ALA A 103 7.55 4.24 6.15
C ALA A 103 7.43 5.46 7.07
N ILE A 104 7.03 6.60 6.52
CA ILE A 104 6.91 7.87 7.24
C ILE A 104 5.53 7.97 7.88
N ILE A 105 5.47 7.93 9.20
CA ILE A 105 4.22 8.03 9.97
C ILE A 105 3.84 9.51 10.14
N ARG A 106 2.64 9.89 9.69
CA ARG A 106 2.08 11.24 9.89
C ARG A 106 1.26 11.33 11.17
N LYS A 107 0.56 10.26 11.55
CA LYS A 107 -0.23 10.19 12.78
C LYS A 107 0.29 9.07 13.68
N LEU A 108 0.73 9.40 14.89
CA LEU A 108 1.25 8.42 15.85
C LEU A 108 0.26 7.28 16.14
N THR A 109 -1.03 7.59 16.08
CA THR A 109 -2.13 6.63 16.24
C THR A 109 -2.11 5.52 15.20
N ALA A 110 -1.55 5.77 14.00
CA ALA A 110 -1.49 4.80 12.91
C ALA A 110 -0.51 3.65 13.19
N VAL A 111 0.54 3.90 13.98
CA VAL A 111 1.54 2.88 14.37
C VAL A 111 0.85 1.68 15.02
N GLU A 112 -0.07 1.97 15.94
CA GLU A 112 -0.77 0.96 16.72
C GLU A 112 -1.77 0.18 15.87
N THR A 113 -2.53 0.89 15.03
CA THR A 113 -3.51 0.31 14.11
C THR A 113 -2.81 -0.58 13.07
N LEU A 114 -1.62 -0.19 12.61
CA LEU A 114 -0.86 -0.97 11.62
C LEU A 114 -0.42 -2.31 12.18
N GLY A 115 -0.07 -2.37 13.46
CA GLY A 115 0.25 -3.62 14.14
C GLY A 115 -0.90 -4.64 14.17
N CYS A 116 -2.15 -4.18 14.13
CA CYS A 116 -3.34 -5.03 14.07
C CYS A 116 -4.04 -5.07 12.71
N ALA A 117 -3.41 -4.56 11.64
CA ALA A 117 -3.95 -4.63 10.30
C ALA A 117 -4.23 -6.09 9.90
N GLN A 118 -5.42 -6.33 9.35
CA GLN A 118 -5.88 -7.65 8.91
C GLN A 118 -6.03 -7.71 7.39
N ILE A 119 -6.36 -6.58 6.76
CA ILE A 119 -6.56 -6.46 5.33
C ILE A 119 -5.66 -5.36 4.80
N ILE A 120 -4.92 -5.63 3.72
CA ILE A 120 -4.16 -4.61 2.98
C ILE A 120 -4.70 -4.54 1.57
N CYS A 121 -5.47 -3.50 1.28
CA CYS A 121 -5.89 -3.15 -0.05
C CYS A 121 -4.75 -2.38 -0.73
N SER A 122 -4.12 -3.00 -1.72
CA SER A 122 -2.99 -2.43 -2.46
C SER A 122 -3.40 -2.10 -3.89
N ASP A 123 -3.01 -0.91 -4.34
CA ASP A 123 -2.95 -0.64 -5.76
C ASP A 123 -1.85 -1.48 -6.40
N LYS A 124 -2.04 -1.85 -7.67
CA LYS A 124 -1.06 -2.66 -8.41
C LYS A 124 0.10 -1.81 -8.94
N THR A 125 -0.22 -0.82 -9.78
CA THR A 125 0.77 -0.04 -10.53
C THR A 125 1.61 0.80 -9.58
N GLY A 126 2.94 0.72 -9.70
CA GLY A 126 3.88 1.49 -8.87
C GLY A 126 4.06 1.00 -7.44
N THR A 127 3.09 0.27 -6.87
CA THR A 127 3.17 -0.30 -5.51
C THR A 127 3.66 -1.76 -5.53
N LEU A 128 2.95 -2.63 -6.26
CA LEU A 128 3.33 -4.04 -6.44
C LEU A 128 4.30 -4.21 -7.63
N THR A 129 4.17 -3.34 -8.63
CA THR A 129 4.99 -3.31 -9.83
C THR A 129 5.93 -2.11 -9.82
N GLN A 130 6.90 -2.12 -10.74
CA GLN A 130 7.94 -1.08 -10.82
C GLN A 130 7.46 0.21 -11.50
N ASN A 131 6.24 0.23 -12.04
CA ASN A 131 5.74 1.29 -12.93
C ASN A 131 6.71 1.56 -14.09
N LYS A 132 7.30 0.49 -14.63
CA LYS A 132 8.32 0.56 -15.68
C LYS A 132 8.03 -0.52 -16.72
N MET A 133 7.16 -0.17 -17.67
CA MET A 133 6.85 -1.03 -18.81
C MET A 133 8.14 -1.54 -19.46
N THR A 134 8.22 -2.85 -19.65
CA THR A 134 9.40 -3.54 -20.14
C THR A 134 8.98 -4.60 -21.17
N VAL A 135 9.61 -4.58 -22.34
CA VAL A 135 9.47 -5.67 -23.32
C VAL A 135 10.17 -6.90 -22.76
N VAL A 136 9.44 -8.01 -22.69
CA VAL A 136 9.92 -9.29 -22.14
C VAL A 136 9.83 -10.43 -23.14
N GLU A 137 9.04 -10.27 -24.20
CA GLU A 137 8.86 -11.27 -25.24
C GLU A 137 8.70 -10.61 -26.61
N HIS A 138 9.11 -11.30 -27.66
CA HIS A 138 8.86 -10.90 -29.04
C HIS A 138 8.53 -12.13 -29.89
N TYR A 139 7.87 -11.91 -31.02
CA TYR A 139 7.62 -12.91 -32.04
C TYR A 139 7.81 -12.28 -33.42
N GLY A 140 8.38 -13.02 -34.36
CA GLY A 140 8.73 -12.55 -35.69
C GLY A 140 10.14 -12.98 -36.08
N GLU A 141 10.40 -13.02 -37.38
CA GLU A 141 11.65 -13.57 -37.92
C GLU A 141 12.87 -12.70 -37.58
N ASN A 142 12.71 -11.38 -37.55
CA ASN A 142 13.81 -10.44 -37.39
C ASN A 142 13.59 -9.49 -36.20
N GLU A 143 14.16 -9.87 -35.06
CA GLU A 143 14.08 -9.10 -33.81
C GLU A 143 14.62 -7.67 -33.97
N LYS A 144 15.77 -7.50 -34.63
CA LYS A 144 16.39 -6.17 -34.81
C LYS A 144 15.55 -5.25 -35.68
N LEU A 145 14.92 -5.78 -36.73
CA LEU A 145 14.00 -5.02 -37.56
C LEU A 145 12.76 -4.62 -36.78
N LEU A 146 12.18 -5.55 -36.00
CA LEU A 146 11.03 -5.25 -35.15
C LEU A 146 11.37 -4.17 -34.11
N ALA A 147 12.52 -4.26 -33.46
CA ALA A 147 13.00 -3.25 -32.52
C ALA A 147 13.18 -1.87 -33.17
N ARG A 148 13.71 -1.83 -34.41
CA ARG A 148 13.82 -0.61 -35.21
C ARG A 148 12.44 0.00 -35.53
N VAL A 149 11.49 -0.82 -35.99
CA VAL A 149 10.11 -0.42 -36.27
C VAL A 149 9.50 0.23 -35.03
N MET A 150 9.61 -0.45 -33.89
CA MET A 150 9.04 -0.02 -32.62
C MET A 150 9.71 1.25 -32.05
N ALA A 151 11.01 1.42 -32.26
CA ALA A 151 11.76 2.59 -31.77
C ALA A 151 11.52 3.85 -32.62
N LEU A 152 11.44 3.72 -33.95
CA LEU A 152 11.22 4.85 -34.87
C LEU A 152 9.75 5.26 -34.95
N CYS A 153 8.83 4.30 -34.86
CA CYS A 153 7.40 4.54 -34.71
C CYS A 153 7.05 4.84 -33.25
N SER A 154 7.69 5.84 -32.65
CA SER A 154 7.51 6.22 -31.24
C SER A 154 7.90 7.68 -31.05
N ASP A 155 7.26 8.37 -30.12
CA ASP A 155 7.57 9.76 -29.76
C ASP A 155 8.50 9.84 -28.55
N ALA A 156 8.67 8.75 -27.80
CA ALA A 156 9.64 8.69 -26.69
C ALA A 156 11.09 8.91 -27.16
N GLU A 157 11.83 9.81 -26.54
CA GLU A 157 13.22 10.12 -26.88
C GLU A 157 14.19 9.33 -25.99
N TYR A 158 15.34 8.92 -26.53
CA TYR A 158 16.35 8.21 -25.74
C TYR A 158 17.33 9.19 -25.10
N ASP A 159 17.38 9.20 -23.76
CA ASP A 159 18.33 9.99 -22.99
C ASP A 159 19.62 9.18 -22.77
N GLU A 160 20.72 9.63 -23.37
CA GLU A 160 22.01 8.94 -23.26
C GLU A 160 22.69 9.10 -21.90
N ALA A 161 22.40 10.18 -21.17
CA ALA A 161 22.98 10.41 -19.84
C ALA A 161 22.38 9.44 -18.83
N GLU A 162 21.05 9.31 -18.85
CA GLU A 162 20.31 8.40 -17.97
C GLU A 162 20.25 6.96 -18.50
N LYS A 163 20.66 6.73 -19.76
CA LYS A 163 20.52 5.45 -20.48
C LYS A 163 19.08 4.92 -20.45
N THR A 164 18.10 5.82 -20.54
CA THR A 164 16.68 5.48 -20.52
C THR A 164 15.88 6.39 -21.45
N ALA A 165 14.77 5.88 -21.97
CA ALA A 165 13.83 6.66 -22.75
C ALA A 165 12.92 7.55 -21.87
N LYS A 166 12.59 8.74 -22.38
CA LYS A 166 11.64 9.71 -21.81
C LYS A 166 10.44 9.87 -22.74
N GLY A 167 9.24 9.73 -22.18
CA GLY A 167 7.98 9.70 -22.94
C GLY A 167 6.92 8.84 -22.23
N GLU A 168 5.90 8.40 -22.98
CA GLU A 168 4.86 7.51 -22.46
C GLU A 168 5.46 6.12 -22.13
N PRO A 169 5.05 5.45 -21.02
CA PRO A 169 5.70 4.23 -20.56
C PRO A 169 5.78 3.09 -21.58
N THR A 170 4.72 2.84 -22.36
CA THR A 170 4.67 1.82 -23.42
C THR A 170 5.71 2.14 -24.50
N GLU A 171 5.80 3.39 -24.93
CA GLU A 171 6.79 3.83 -25.91
C GLU A 171 8.22 3.77 -25.39
N CYS A 172 8.42 4.19 -24.14
CA CYS A 172 9.72 4.09 -23.46
C CYS A 172 10.20 2.64 -23.38
N ALA A 173 9.30 1.69 -23.12
CA ALA A 173 9.63 0.26 -23.10
C ALA A 173 10.21 -0.22 -24.43
N LEU A 174 9.59 0.19 -25.54
CA LEU A 174 10.01 -0.15 -26.89
C LEU A 174 11.37 0.45 -27.25
N VAL A 175 11.58 1.74 -26.94
CA VAL A 175 12.85 2.43 -27.22
C VAL A 175 13.98 1.86 -26.36
N ASN A 176 13.71 1.59 -25.08
CA ASN A 176 14.67 0.94 -24.18
C ASN A 176 15.01 -0.48 -24.64
N TRP A 177 14.05 -1.22 -25.20
CA TRP A 177 14.29 -2.55 -25.75
C TRP A 177 15.19 -2.49 -26.99
N ALA A 178 14.97 -1.53 -27.90
CA ALA A 178 15.87 -1.30 -29.03
C ALA A 178 17.29 -0.95 -28.57
N ALA A 179 17.43 -0.07 -27.56
CA ALA A 179 18.73 0.25 -26.99
C ALA A 179 19.47 -0.96 -26.40
N LYS A 180 18.74 -1.91 -25.78
CA LYS A 180 19.32 -3.19 -25.30
C LYS A 180 19.83 -4.09 -26.43
N LEU A 181 19.32 -3.92 -27.65
CA LEU A 181 19.74 -4.66 -28.85
C LEU A 181 20.83 -3.91 -29.64
N ASP A 182 21.49 -2.93 -29.01
CA ASP A 182 22.47 -2.03 -29.62
C ASP A 182 21.89 -1.15 -30.74
N ILE A 183 20.59 -0.90 -30.71
CA ILE A 183 19.88 -0.05 -31.67
C ILE A 183 19.56 1.29 -30.98
N ASN A 184 20.45 2.27 -31.15
CA ASN A 184 20.27 3.61 -30.59
C ASN A 184 19.27 4.43 -31.45
N LYS A 185 18.17 4.88 -30.83
CA LYS A 185 17.13 5.69 -31.50
C LYS A 185 17.68 7.01 -32.03
N ASN A 186 18.56 7.69 -31.30
CA ASN A 186 19.13 8.98 -31.71
C ASN A 186 19.97 8.84 -32.98
N GLN A 187 20.73 7.74 -33.09
CA GLN A 187 21.45 7.39 -34.31
C GLN A 187 20.47 7.08 -35.45
N LEU A 188 19.46 6.23 -35.20
CA LEU A 188 18.45 5.90 -36.21
C LEU A 188 17.68 7.13 -36.72
N LYS A 189 17.42 8.15 -35.88
CA LYS A 189 16.77 9.39 -36.33
C LYS A 189 17.66 10.21 -37.27
N ARG A 190 18.98 10.14 -37.13
CA ARG A 190 19.94 10.79 -38.03
C ARG A 190 20.06 10.05 -39.36
N GLU A 191 20.09 8.72 -39.30
CA GLU A 191 20.16 7.85 -40.49
C GLU A 191 18.83 7.77 -41.24
N GLN A 192 17.71 7.79 -40.50
CA GLN A 192 16.35 7.66 -41.00
C GLN A 192 15.42 8.78 -40.51
N PRO A 193 15.60 10.03 -40.98
CA PRO A 193 14.80 11.16 -40.52
C PRO A 193 13.32 10.97 -40.84
N ARG A 194 12.46 11.27 -39.84
CA ARG A 194 10.99 11.23 -39.97
C ARG A 194 10.55 12.37 -40.90
N ILE A 195 9.84 12.05 -41.98
CA ILE A 195 9.36 13.00 -43.00
C ILE A 195 7.84 13.18 -43.00
N GLY A 196 7.11 12.37 -42.24
CA GLY A 196 5.67 12.49 -42.04
C GLY A 196 5.14 11.45 -41.06
N GLU A 197 3.90 11.63 -40.60
CA GLU A 197 3.29 10.77 -39.58
C GLU A 197 1.76 10.80 -39.63
N ALA A 198 1.18 9.71 -39.16
CA ALA A 198 -0.17 9.62 -38.64
C ALA A 198 -0.04 9.29 -37.14
N PRO A 199 -0.27 10.25 -36.22
CA PRO A 199 -0.08 10.04 -34.78
C PRO A 199 -1.03 8.97 -34.25
N PHE A 200 -0.80 8.49 -33.03
CA PHE A 200 -1.70 7.53 -32.40
C PHE A 200 -3.12 8.11 -32.25
N ASP A 201 -4.13 7.31 -32.59
CA ASP A 201 -5.54 7.64 -32.39
C ASP A 201 -6.26 6.50 -31.69
N SER A 202 -7.07 6.81 -30.68
CA SER A 202 -7.74 5.81 -29.84
C SER A 202 -8.84 5.03 -30.58
N LEU A 203 -9.40 5.56 -31.66
CA LEU A 203 -10.39 4.85 -32.49
C LEU A 203 -9.67 3.85 -33.40
N ARG A 204 -8.55 4.25 -34.02
CA ARG A 204 -7.74 3.41 -34.91
C ARG A 204 -6.81 2.44 -34.19
N LYS A 205 -6.40 2.78 -32.95
CA LYS A 205 -5.48 2.02 -32.08
C LYS A 205 -4.12 1.74 -32.70
N MET A 206 -3.63 2.61 -33.57
CA MET A 206 -2.32 2.49 -34.20
C MET A 206 -1.71 3.87 -34.52
N MET A 207 -0.40 3.87 -34.74
CA MET A 207 0.44 5.00 -35.12
C MET A 207 1.28 4.59 -36.33
N SER A 208 1.49 5.52 -37.27
CA SER A 208 2.34 5.30 -38.44
C SER A 208 3.31 6.46 -38.64
N THR A 209 4.57 6.16 -38.95
CA THR A 209 5.63 7.16 -39.14
C THR A 209 6.40 6.83 -40.40
N VAL A 210 6.72 7.86 -41.20
CA VAL A 210 7.39 7.70 -42.50
C VAL A 210 8.79 8.30 -42.40
N HIS A 211 9.78 7.54 -42.86
CA HIS A 211 11.19 7.83 -42.72
C HIS A 211 11.90 7.75 -44.07
N MET A 212 12.88 8.63 -44.28
CA MET A 212 13.80 8.56 -45.41
C MET A 212 14.94 7.59 -45.08
N ALA A 213 15.16 6.52 -45.84
CA ALA A 213 16.24 5.55 -45.59
C ALA A 213 17.21 5.47 -46.78
N GLU A 214 18.40 4.89 -46.57
CA GLU A 214 19.33 4.60 -47.67
C GLU A 214 18.70 3.61 -48.66
N GLY A 215 18.27 4.12 -49.82
CA GLY A 215 17.66 3.33 -50.89
C GLY A 215 16.13 3.45 -51.02
N GLY A 216 15.45 4.31 -50.26
CA GLY A 216 14.02 4.57 -50.44
C GLY A 216 13.34 5.20 -49.24
N ILE A 217 12.01 5.16 -49.23
CA ILE A 217 11.19 5.66 -48.12
C ILE A 217 10.54 4.47 -47.42
N ILE A 218 10.59 4.45 -46.09
CA ILE A 218 9.99 3.37 -45.30
C ILE A 218 9.00 3.95 -44.29
N GLN A 219 7.82 3.35 -44.26
CA GLN A 219 6.83 3.56 -43.22
C GLN A 219 6.97 2.46 -42.18
N TYR A 220 6.92 2.86 -40.91
CA TYR A 220 6.78 1.98 -39.76
C TYR A 220 5.42 2.24 -39.12
N THR A 221 4.72 1.17 -38.77
CA THR A 221 3.42 1.24 -38.10
C THR A 221 3.48 0.35 -36.87
N LYS A 222 2.98 0.87 -35.73
CA LYS A 222 2.75 0.08 -34.52
C LYS A 222 1.30 0.23 -34.06
N GLY A 223 0.74 -0.80 -33.44
CA GLY A 223 -0.59 -0.71 -32.87
C GLY A 223 -1.10 -2.00 -32.27
N ALA A 224 -2.40 -2.01 -31.97
CA ALA A 224 -3.09 -3.21 -31.49
C ALA A 224 -3.01 -4.32 -32.57
N PRO A 225 -2.63 -5.55 -32.21
CA PRO A 225 -2.49 -6.65 -33.16
C PRO A 225 -3.69 -6.86 -34.07
N ASP A 226 -4.91 -6.83 -33.51
CA ASP A 226 -6.14 -7.07 -34.27
C ASP A 226 -6.47 -5.95 -35.27
N GLU A 227 -6.03 -4.71 -35.01
CA GLU A 227 -6.30 -3.58 -35.91
C GLU A 227 -5.23 -3.46 -36.99
N VAL A 228 -3.95 -3.64 -36.65
CA VAL A 228 -2.85 -3.58 -37.61
C VAL A 228 -2.94 -4.75 -38.60
N LEU A 229 -3.32 -5.94 -38.15
CA LEU A 229 -3.44 -7.12 -39.01
C LEU A 229 -4.49 -6.94 -40.13
N LYS A 230 -5.57 -6.20 -39.88
CA LYS A 230 -6.62 -5.93 -40.90
C LYS A 230 -6.10 -5.14 -42.10
N VAL A 231 -5.04 -4.36 -41.92
CA VAL A 231 -4.45 -3.52 -42.96
C VAL A 231 -3.15 -4.09 -43.54
N CYS A 232 -2.73 -5.27 -43.06
CA CYS A 232 -1.61 -6.03 -43.61
C CYS A 232 -2.04 -6.85 -44.83
N THR A 233 -1.27 -6.76 -45.91
CA THR A 233 -1.42 -7.62 -47.11
C THR A 233 -0.25 -8.58 -47.29
N HIS A 234 0.88 -8.28 -46.66
CA HIS A 234 2.10 -9.07 -46.73
C HIS A 234 2.58 -9.41 -45.32
N TYR A 235 3.46 -10.39 -45.22
CA TYR A 235 4.22 -10.71 -44.02
C TYR A 235 5.69 -10.97 -44.37
N LEU A 236 6.56 -10.69 -43.42
CA LEU A 236 8.00 -10.88 -43.62
C LEU A 236 8.37 -12.35 -43.46
N LYS A 237 9.00 -12.92 -44.50
CA LYS A 237 9.52 -14.29 -44.51
C LYS A 237 10.83 -14.37 -45.29
N ASN A 238 11.87 -14.95 -44.69
CA ASN A 238 13.24 -14.98 -45.22
C ASN A 238 13.76 -13.59 -45.63
N GLY A 239 13.36 -12.55 -44.88
CA GLY A 239 13.69 -11.15 -45.18
C GLY A 239 13.00 -10.56 -46.41
N LYS A 240 12.02 -11.24 -47.01
CA LYS A 240 11.21 -10.75 -48.14
C LYS A 240 9.73 -10.61 -47.73
N ALA A 241 9.04 -9.66 -48.36
CA ALA A 241 7.60 -9.51 -48.18
C ALA A 241 6.86 -10.53 -49.07
N GLU A 242 6.23 -11.53 -48.45
CA GLU A 242 5.35 -12.49 -49.14
C GLU A 242 3.88 -12.14 -48.87
N PRO A 243 2.94 -12.43 -49.79
CA PRO A 243 1.50 -12.26 -49.53
C PRO A 243 1.09 -13.04 -48.29
N ILE A 244 0.29 -12.42 -47.41
CA ILE A 244 -0.13 -13.06 -46.17
C ILE A 244 -1.12 -14.20 -46.47
N THR A 245 -0.83 -15.40 -45.95
CA THR A 245 -1.72 -16.56 -46.10
C THR A 245 -2.63 -16.71 -44.88
N GLN A 246 -3.72 -17.48 -45.02
CA GLN A 246 -4.64 -17.72 -43.91
C GLN A 246 -3.95 -18.48 -42.75
N GLU A 247 -3.00 -19.36 -43.07
CA GLU A 247 -2.19 -20.06 -42.08
C GLU A 247 -1.34 -19.08 -41.27
N ALA A 248 -0.68 -18.11 -41.92
CA ALA A 248 0.13 -17.09 -41.26
C ALA A 248 -0.72 -16.19 -40.35
N ILE A 249 -1.93 -15.81 -40.79
CA ILE A 249 -2.88 -15.05 -39.95
C ILE A 249 -3.23 -15.83 -38.68
N ASN A 250 -3.54 -17.12 -38.82
CA ASN A 250 -3.91 -17.97 -37.69
C ASN A 250 -2.74 -18.14 -36.70
N GLU A 251 -1.50 -18.24 -37.21
CA GLU A 251 -0.29 -18.33 -36.39
C GLU A 251 -0.05 -17.03 -35.59
N ILE A 252 -0.13 -15.87 -36.25
CA ILE A 252 0.03 -14.56 -35.59
C ILE A 252 -1.03 -14.36 -34.49
N LEU A 253 -2.28 -14.74 -34.76
CA LEU A 253 -3.36 -14.65 -33.77
C LEU A 253 -3.16 -15.63 -32.60
N ALA A 254 -2.64 -16.83 -32.86
CA ALA A 254 -2.30 -17.79 -31.82
C ALA A 254 -1.19 -17.26 -30.90
N GLU A 255 -0.15 -16.64 -31.46
CA GLU A 255 0.95 -16.04 -30.70
C GLU A 255 0.51 -14.80 -29.91
N ASN A 256 -0.33 -13.94 -30.50
CA ASN A 256 -0.96 -12.83 -29.78
C ASN A 256 -1.75 -13.35 -28.56
N LYS A 257 -2.54 -14.42 -28.74
CA LYS A 257 -3.30 -15.04 -27.66
C LYS A 257 -2.39 -15.64 -26.59
N ARG A 258 -1.29 -16.30 -26.99
CA ARG A 258 -0.30 -16.89 -26.06
C ARG A 258 0.37 -15.82 -25.20
N MET A 259 0.81 -14.71 -25.80
CA MET A 259 1.39 -13.59 -25.05
C MET A 259 0.36 -12.92 -24.13
N SER A 260 -0.87 -12.74 -24.60
CA SER A 260 -1.97 -12.18 -23.80
C SER A 260 -2.30 -13.06 -22.59
N GLN A 261 -2.25 -14.39 -22.72
CA GLN A 261 -2.43 -15.34 -21.61
C GLN A 261 -1.34 -15.23 -20.53
N LYS A 262 -0.15 -14.74 -20.89
CA LYS A 262 0.93 -14.39 -19.97
C LYS A 262 0.81 -12.96 -19.43
N ALA A 263 -0.34 -12.31 -19.61
CA ALA A 263 -0.60 -10.93 -19.20
C ALA A 263 0.32 -9.87 -19.85
N LEU A 264 0.93 -10.21 -20.98
CA LEU A 264 1.71 -9.24 -21.74
C LEU A 264 0.76 -8.33 -22.52
N ARG A 265 0.99 -7.02 -22.44
CA ARG A 265 0.46 -6.05 -23.39
C ARG A 265 1.17 -6.30 -24.72
N VAL A 266 0.42 -6.73 -25.73
CA VAL A 266 0.97 -7.06 -27.05
C VAL A 266 0.81 -5.89 -28.01
N LEU A 267 1.87 -5.53 -28.72
CA LEU A 267 1.83 -4.60 -29.86
C LEU A 267 2.36 -5.28 -31.12
N MET A 268 1.76 -4.97 -32.25
CA MET A 268 2.20 -5.43 -33.56
C MET A 268 3.00 -4.34 -34.27
N GLY A 269 4.13 -4.73 -34.87
CA GLY A 269 4.93 -3.90 -35.74
C GLY A 269 4.75 -4.33 -37.19
N ALA A 270 4.57 -3.34 -38.07
CA ALA A 270 4.47 -3.52 -39.50
C ALA A 270 5.30 -2.46 -40.23
N CYS A 271 5.69 -2.74 -41.48
CA CYS A 271 6.39 -1.79 -42.31
C CYS A 271 5.87 -1.78 -43.75
N LYS A 272 6.18 -0.70 -44.48
CA LYS A 272 5.89 -0.59 -45.91
C LYS A 272 6.96 0.24 -46.58
N VAL A 273 7.48 -0.25 -47.70
CA VAL A 273 8.49 0.46 -48.50
C VAL A 273 7.78 1.22 -49.62
N TYR A 274 8.19 2.46 -49.83
CA TYR A 274 7.71 3.35 -50.87
C TYR A 274 8.83 3.64 -51.86
N GLU A 275 8.53 3.52 -53.16
CA GLU A 275 9.45 3.90 -54.24
C GLU A 275 9.60 5.42 -54.34
N ASN A 276 8.50 6.15 -54.15
CA ASN A 276 8.43 7.61 -54.20
C ASN A 276 7.83 8.18 -52.91
N LYS A 277 8.12 9.45 -52.63
CA LYS A 277 7.58 10.14 -51.45
C LYS A 277 6.04 10.14 -51.48
N PRO A 278 5.37 9.71 -50.40
CA PRO A 278 3.92 9.83 -50.29
C PRO A 278 3.50 11.30 -50.40
N GLU A 279 2.50 11.58 -51.23
CA GLU A 279 1.89 12.90 -51.35
C GLU A 279 0.95 13.22 -50.18
N ASP A 280 0.37 12.17 -49.56
CA ASP A 280 -0.54 12.26 -48.42
C ASP A 280 -0.05 11.41 -47.24
N TYR A 281 -0.01 12.01 -46.06
CA TYR A 281 0.34 11.37 -44.79
C TYR A 281 -0.89 11.08 -43.92
N SER A 282 -2.10 11.26 -44.45
CA SER A 282 -3.33 10.91 -43.73
C SER A 282 -3.35 9.42 -43.35
N PRO A 283 -3.98 9.05 -42.21
CA PRO A 283 -4.10 7.66 -41.79
C PRO A 283 -4.66 6.77 -42.91
N SER A 284 -5.63 7.28 -43.68
CA SER A 284 -6.29 6.55 -44.76
C SER A 284 -5.39 6.20 -45.95
N ALA A 285 -4.29 6.95 -46.14
CA ALA A 285 -3.29 6.73 -47.18
C ALA A 285 -2.14 5.84 -46.70
N LEU A 286 -1.70 6.02 -45.45
CA LEU A 286 -0.58 5.28 -44.86
C LEU A 286 -0.97 3.86 -44.40
N GLU A 287 -2.15 3.69 -43.79
CA GLU A 287 -2.54 2.46 -43.08
C GLU A 287 -3.22 1.45 -44.02
N LYS A 288 -2.57 1.16 -45.17
CA LYS A 288 -3.04 0.19 -46.17
C LYS A 288 -1.89 -0.55 -46.82
N GLY A 289 -2.04 -1.86 -46.96
CA GLY A 289 -1.09 -2.71 -47.67
C GLY A 289 0.24 -2.85 -46.92
N LEU A 290 0.17 -3.02 -45.60
CA LEU A 290 1.34 -3.14 -44.75
C LEU A 290 1.93 -4.56 -44.80
N CYS A 291 3.22 -4.66 -44.47
CA CYS A 291 3.91 -5.93 -44.27
C CYS A 291 4.08 -6.18 -42.76
N PHE A 292 3.55 -7.29 -42.25
CA PHE A 292 3.75 -7.71 -40.87
C PHE A 292 5.23 -8.00 -40.60
N VAL A 293 5.78 -7.44 -39.53
CA VAL A 293 7.17 -7.68 -39.09
C VAL A 293 7.21 -8.57 -37.85
N GLY A 294 6.37 -8.31 -36.85
CA GLY A 294 6.39 -9.07 -35.61
C GLY A 294 5.46 -8.53 -34.52
N LEU A 295 5.44 -9.22 -33.38
CA LEU A 295 4.74 -8.86 -32.15
C LEU A 295 5.75 -8.60 -31.03
N THR A 296 5.46 -7.65 -30.15
CA THR A 296 6.17 -7.45 -28.89
C THR A 296 5.22 -7.62 -27.72
N GLY A 297 5.63 -8.41 -26.74
CA GLY A 297 4.96 -8.58 -25.47
C GLY A 297 5.69 -7.81 -24.38
N MET A 298 4.99 -6.88 -23.73
CA MET A 298 5.54 -6.07 -22.65
C MET A 298 4.68 -6.12 -21.40
N ILE A 299 5.31 -5.96 -20.25
CA ILE A 299 4.62 -5.98 -18.95
C ILE A 299 5.23 -4.91 -18.06
N ASP A 300 4.45 -4.43 -17.09
CA ASP A 300 4.98 -3.72 -15.94
C ASP A 300 5.44 -4.74 -14.91
N PRO A 301 6.77 -4.99 -14.78
CA PRO A 301 7.26 -6.10 -13.98
C PRO A 301 6.98 -5.88 -12.50
N VAL A 302 6.74 -6.97 -11.81
CA VAL A 302 6.62 -6.98 -10.35
C VAL A 302 7.97 -6.60 -9.71
N ARG A 303 7.92 -5.91 -8.58
CA ARG A 303 9.09 -5.70 -7.73
C ARG A 303 9.57 -7.02 -7.11
N PRO A 304 10.86 -7.39 -7.19
CA PRO A 304 11.37 -8.69 -6.72
C PRO A 304 11.02 -9.03 -5.26
N GLU A 305 11.03 -8.02 -4.39
CA GLU A 305 10.77 -8.12 -2.95
C GLU A 305 9.29 -8.31 -2.59
N VAL A 306 8.36 -7.98 -3.49
CA VAL A 306 6.92 -7.95 -3.20
C VAL A 306 6.36 -9.34 -2.97
N LYS A 307 6.84 -10.35 -3.72
CA LYS A 307 6.40 -11.73 -3.53
C LYS A 307 6.69 -12.24 -2.11
N GLN A 308 7.92 -12.04 -1.65
CA GLN A 308 8.31 -12.42 -0.29
C GLN A 308 7.54 -11.62 0.76
N ALA A 309 7.27 -10.33 0.50
CA ALA A 309 6.47 -9.49 1.38
C ALA A 309 5.02 -10.01 1.50
N ILE A 310 4.40 -10.44 0.40
CA ILE A 310 3.05 -11.03 0.38
C ILE A 310 3.02 -12.36 1.13
N GLU A 311 4.02 -13.21 0.96
CA GLU A 311 4.15 -14.45 1.73
C GLU A 311 4.26 -14.16 3.24
N LYS A 312 5.12 -13.19 3.62
CA LYS A 312 5.28 -12.76 5.02
C LYS A 312 3.98 -12.17 5.60
N CYS A 313 3.27 -11.38 4.81
CA CYS A 313 1.97 -10.79 5.15
C CYS A 313 0.92 -11.89 5.41
N THR A 314 0.84 -12.86 4.50
CA THR A 314 -0.10 -13.99 4.58
C THR A 314 0.20 -14.90 5.77
N MET A 315 1.47 -15.21 6.03
CA MET A 315 1.90 -15.96 7.23
C MET A 315 1.53 -15.24 8.53
N ALA A 316 1.57 -13.90 8.53
CA ALA A 316 1.18 -13.07 9.66
C ALA A 316 -0.35 -12.96 9.83
N GLY A 317 -1.13 -13.71 9.05
CA GLY A 317 -2.60 -13.71 9.07
C GLY A 317 -3.23 -12.45 8.48
N ILE A 318 -2.50 -11.72 7.65
CA ILE A 318 -2.96 -10.50 6.98
C ILE A 318 -3.28 -10.87 5.53
N ARG A 319 -4.45 -10.45 5.05
CA ARG A 319 -4.89 -10.73 3.69
C ARG A 319 -4.60 -9.55 2.76
N PRO A 320 -3.73 -9.72 1.75
CA PRO A 320 -3.56 -8.73 0.69
C PRO A 320 -4.72 -8.81 -0.30
N ILE A 321 -5.16 -7.65 -0.80
CA ILE A 321 -6.18 -7.49 -1.82
C ILE A 321 -5.61 -6.59 -2.91
N MET A 322 -5.72 -7.01 -4.17
CA MET A 322 -5.28 -6.21 -5.31
C MET A 322 -6.45 -5.39 -5.84
N ILE A 323 -6.24 -4.08 -5.97
CA ILE A 323 -7.15 -3.15 -6.60
C ILE A 323 -6.42 -2.50 -7.77
N THR A 324 -7.03 -2.45 -8.96
CA THR A 324 -6.34 -1.91 -10.14
C THR A 324 -7.29 -1.41 -11.22
N GLY A 325 -6.84 -0.41 -11.98
CA GLY A 325 -7.49 0.04 -13.22
C GLY A 325 -7.20 -0.86 -14.43
N ASP A 326 -6.29 -1.83 -14.31
CA ASP A 326 -5.88 -2.70 -15.42
C ASP A 326 -6.98 -3.68 -15.85
N HIS A 327 -6.76 -4.34 -17.00
CA HIS A 327 -7.60 -5.43 -17.47
C HIS A 327 -7.60 -6.61 -16.49
N ILE A 328 -8.73 -7.32 -16.40
CA ILE A 328 -8.90 -8.42 -15.45
C ILE A 328 -7.91 -9.55 -15.67
N ASP A 329 -7.63 -9.94 -16.92
CA ASP A 329 -6.68 -11.02 -17.22
C ASP A 329 -5.25 -10.68 -16.77
N THR A 330 -4.83 -9.43 -17.00
CA THR A 330 -3.51 -8.94 -16.55
C THR A 330 -3.42 -8.92 -15.03
N ALA A 331 -4.46 -8.41 -14.37
CA ALA A 331 -4.53 -8.36 -12.92
C ALA A 331 -4.51 -9.77 -12.30
N MET A 332 -5.26 -10.71 -12.88
CA MET A 332 -5.30 -12.11 -12.42
C MET A 332 -3.95 -12.81 -12.56
N ALA A 333 -3.24 -12.62 -13.67
CA ALA A 333 -1.93 -13.24 -13.86
C ALA A 333 -0.91 -12.74 -12.84
N ILE A 334 -0.82 -11.41 -12.64
CA ILE A 334 0.08 -10.80 -11.65
C ILE A 334 -0.32 -11.23 -10.24
N ALA A 335 -1.63 -11.26 -9.93
CA ALA A 335 -2.11 -11.68 -8.63
C ALA A 335 -1.80 -13.16 -8.33
N ARG A 336 -1.85 -14.05 -9.33
CA ARG A 336 -1.43 -15.45 -9.19
C ARG A 336 0.07 -15.59 -8.99
N GLU A 337 0.87 -14.86 -9.78
CA GLU A 337 2.33 -14.85 -9.64
C GLU A 337 2.78 -14.44 -8.24
N LEU A 338 2.08 -13.45 -7.67
CA LEU A 338 2.31 -12.90 -6.34
C LEU A 338 1.68 -13.71 -5.19
N GLY A 339 0.80 -14.67 -5.49
CA GLY A 339 0.07 -15.43 -4.47
C GLY A 339 -1.09 -14.68 -3.80
N ILE A 340 -1.57 -13.57 -4.38
CA ILE A 340 -2.76 -12.84 -3.91
C ILE A 340 -4.05 -13.57 -4.34
N LEU A 341 -4.06 -14.12 -5.56
CA LEU A 341 -5.19 -14.88 -6.09
C LEU A 341 -4.89 -16.38 -5.97
N THR A 342 -5.60 -17.05 -5.06
CA THR A 342 -5.51 -18.49 -4.81
C THR A 342 -6.74 -19.23 -5.36
N ASP A 343 -6.65 -20.55 -5.45
CA ASP A 343 -7.77 -21.39 -5.87
C ASP A 343 -8.97 -21.22 -4.93
N GLY A 344 -10.14 -20.94 -5.51
CA GLY A 344 -11.38 -20.63 -4.77
C GLY A 344 -11.61 -19.15 -4.48
N MET A 345 -10.66 -18.26 -4.79
CA MET A 345 -10.85 -16.81 -4.73
C MET A 345 -11.25 -16.24 -6.10
N GLU A 346 -12.05 -15.18 -6.06
CA GLU A 346 -12.61 -14.54 -7.25
C GLU A 346 -11.84 -13.28 -7.63
N ALA A 347 -11.86 -12.99 -8.94
CA ALA A 347 -11.46 -11.71 -9.52
C ALA A 347 -12.67 -11.12 -10.24
N ILE A 348 -12.95 -9.84 -10.02
CA ILE A 348 -14.11 -9.15 -10.62
C ILE A 348 -13.71 -7.80 -11.21
N THR A 349 -14.55 -7.26 -12.09
CA THR A 349 -14.41 -5.93 -12.66
C THR A 349 -15.26 -4.87 -11.94
N GLY A 350 -14.90 -3.60 -12.06
CA GLY A 350 -15.71 -2.48 -11.57
C GLY A 350 -17.16 -2.52 -12.07
N THR A 351 -17.39 -2.90 -13.32
CA THR A 351 -18.74 -3.07 -13.87
C THR A 351 -19.56 -4.17 -13.18
N GLN A 352 -18.91 -5.23 -12.69
CA GLN A 352 -19.57 -6.27 -11.90
C GLN A 352 -19.88 -5.76 -10.49
N ILE A 353 -19.03 -4.90 -9.91
CA ILE A 353 -19.31 -4.23 -8.63
C ILE A 353 -20.56 -3.36 -8.77
N ASP A 354 -20.65 -2.54 -9.82
CA ASP A 354 -21.80 -1.65 -10.07
C ASP A 354 -23.13 -2.41 -10.26
N ALA A 355 -23.07 -3.61 -10.82
CA ALA A 355 -24.24 -4.45 -11.03
C ALA A 355 -24.76 -5.12 -9.74
N MET A 356 -23.94 -5.21 -8.69
CA MET A 356 -24.30 -5.86 -7.42
C MET A 356 -24.92 -4.88 -6.44
N SER A 357 -26.00 -5.28 -5.76
CA SER A 357 -26.53 -4.54 -4.61
C SER A 357 -25.55 -4.58 -3.43
N ASP A 358 -25.73 -3.71 -2.43
CA ASP A 358 -24.87 -3.71 -1.25
C ASP A 358 -24.98 -5.01 -0.45
N GLU A 359 -26.16 -5.64 -0.41
CA GLU A 359 -26.38 -6.95 0.22
C GLU A 359 -25.64 -8.07 -0.53
N GLU A 360 -25.73 -8.10 -1.86
CA GLU A 360 -25.03 -9.08 -2.69
C GLU A 360 -23.51 -8.93 -2.58
N PHE A 361 -23.02 -7.70 -2.60
CA PHE A 361 -21.60 -7.42 -2.44
C PHE A 361 -21.10 -7.84 -1.05
N THR A 362 -21.87 -7.55 0.00
CA THR A 362 -21.54 -7.93 1.39
C THR A 362 -21.54 -9.45 1.58
N ALA A 363 -22.32 -10.21 0.81
CA ALA A 363 -22.28 -11.67 0.85
C ALA A 363 -21.02 -12.27 0.16
N ARG A 364 -20.39 -11.52 -0.77
CA ARG A 364 -19.33 -12.06 -1.64
C ARG A 364 -17.95 -11.46 -1.43
N PHE A 365 -17.82 -10.26 -0.86
CA PHE A 365 -16.55 -9.53 -0.79
C PHE A 365 -15.42 -10.33 -0.11
N MET A 366 -15.74 -11.20 0.86
CA MET A 366 -14.76 -12.06 1.50
C MET A 366 -14.16 -13.12 0.58
N ASN A 367 -14.77 -13.43 -0.56
CA ASN A 367 -14.24 -14.39 -1.53
C ASN A 367 -13.49 -13.72 -2.68
N ILE A 368 -13.43 -12.38 -2.71
CA ILE A 368 -12.80 -11.63 -3.81
C ILE A 368 -11.41 -11.16 -3.36
N SER A 369 -10.39 -11.40 -4.20
CA SER A 369 -9.01 -10.97 -3.94
C SER A 369 -8.49 -9.96 -4.96
N VAL A 370 -9.14 -9.84 -6.12
CA VAL A 370 -8.70 -8.95 -7.21
C VAL A 370 -9.89 -8.16 -7.74
N TYR A 371 -9.74 -6.83 -7.76
CA TYR A 371 -10.69 -5.90 -8.35
C TYR A 371 -10.03 -5.15 -9.50
N ALA A 372 -10.49 -5.37 -10.73
CA ALA A 372 -9.93 -4.82 -11.96
C ALA A 372 -10.84 -3.74 -12.57
N ARG A 373 -10.29 -2.84 -13.39
CA ARG A 373 -11.01 -1.67 -13.97
C ARG A 373 -11.87 -0.93 -12.94
N VAL A 374 -11.34 -0.71 -11.74
CA VAL A 374 -12.08 -0.04 -10.66
C VAL A 374 -12.10 1.48 -10.83
N GLN A 375 -13.19 2.09 -10.36
CA GLN A 375 -13.36 3.52 -10.22
C GLN A 375 -13.13 3.96 -8.76
N PRO A 376 -12.92 5.26 -8.50
CA PRO A 376 -12.63 5.78 -7.15
C PRO A 376 -13.69 5.40 -6.09
N GLU A 377 -14.96 5.38 -6.48
CA GLU A 377 -16.10 5.03 -5.63
C GLU A 377 -16.05 3.55 -5.23
N HIS A 378 -15.59 2.68 -6.13
CA HIS A 378 -15.42 1.25 -5.86
C HIS A 378 -14.37 1.01 -4.78
N LYS A 379 -13.25 1.74 -4.79
CA LYS A 379 -12.21 1.63 -3.76
C LYS A 379 -12.78 1.88 -2.37
N THR A 380 -13.57 2.95 -2.24
CA THR A 380 -14.22 3.31 -0.98
C THR A 380 -15.24 2.25 -0.55
N ARG A 381 -16.05 1.73 -1.47
CA ARG A 381 -17.02 0.65 -1.21
C ARG A 381 -16.33 -0.64 -0.72
N ILE A 382 -15.22 -1.03 -1.34
CA ILE A 382 -14.43 -2.21 -0.95
C ILE A 382 -13.90 -2.04 0.49
N VAL A 383 -13.25 -0.91 0.77
CA VAL A 383 -12.70 -0.62 2.11
C VAL A 383 -13.81 -0.62 3.17
N ASN A 384 -14.94 0.02 2.89
CA ASN A 384 -16.07 0.09 3.82
C ASN A 384 -16.71 -1.28 4.08
N ALA A 385 -16.75 -2.20 3.11
CA ALA A 385 -17.26 -3.55 3.32
C ALA A 385 -16.39 -4.33 4.33
N TRP A 386 -15.05 -4.28 4.18
CA TRP A 386 -14.14 -4.92 5.13
C TRP A 386 -14.23 -4.29 6.52
N ARG A 387 -14.26 -2.96 6.61
CA ARG A 387 -14.42 -2.26 7.90
C ARG A 387 -15.77 -2.56 8.54
N GLY A 388 -16.84 -2.60 7.77
CA GLY A 388 -18.20 -2.92 8.22
C GLY A 388 -18.32 -4.32 8.80
N ALA A 389 -17.52 -5.26 8.30
CA ALA A 389 -17.38 -6.62 8.85
C ALA A 389 -16.44 -6.71 10.07
N GLY A 390 -15.91 -5.58 10.56
CA GLY A 390 -15.07 -5.51 11.77
C GLY A 390 -13.59 -5.76 11.54
N TYR A 391 -13.11 -5.80 10.29
CA TYR A 391 -11.70 -5.97 9.98
C TYR A 391 -10.95 -4.64 10.01
N VAL A 392 -9.69 -4.67 10.46
CA VAL A 392 -8.77 -3.52 10.39
C VAL A 392 -8.13 -3.45 9.01
N THR A 393 -8.37 -2.35 8.31
CA THR A 393 -8.02 -2.15 6.90
C THR A 393 -6.92 -1.11 6.71
N ALA A 394 -5.93 -1.46 5.89
CA ALA A 394 -4.98 -0.52 5.32
C ALA A 394 -5.25 -0.38 3.81
N MET A 395 -5.26 0.86 3.31
CA MET A 395 -5.49 1.15 1.88
C MET A 395 -4.34 1.99 1.34
N THR A 396 -3.72 1.55 0.24
CA THR A 396 -2.70 2.33 -0.47
C THR A 396 -3.32 3.16 -1.58
N GLY A 397 -2.76 4.34 -1.88
CA GLY A 397 -3.16 5.11 -3.06
C GLY A 397 -2.18 6.22 -3.41
N ASP A 398 -2.18 6.62 -4.68
CA ASP A 398 -1.30 7.63 -5.25
C ASP A 398 -2.09 8.83 -5.82
N GLY A 399 -3.22 8.59 -6.46
CA GLY A 399 -4.02 9.62 -7.13
C GLY A 399 -5.00 10.35 -6.22
N VAL A 400 -5.34 11.61 -6.57
CA VAL A 400 -6.35 12.42 -5.84
C VAL A 400 -7.66 11.66 -5.60
N ASN A 401 -8.01 10.81 -6.56
CA ASN A 401 -9.17 9.95 -6.53
C ASN A 401 -9.17 8.91 -5.41
N ASP A 402 -8.01 8.55 -4.87
CA ASP A 402 -7.89 7.54 -3.82
C ASP A 402 -8.10 8.15 -2.43
N ALA A 403 -8.04 9.48 -2.32
CA ALA A 403 -8.15 10.21 -1.05
C ALA A 403 -9.39 9.81 -0.22
N PRO A 404 -10.62 9.66 -0.78
CA PRO A 404 -11.76 9.18 -0.02
C PRO A 404 -11.54 7.78 0.57
N SER A 405 -10.96 6.86 -0.19
CA SER A 405 -10.71 5.48 0.25
C SER A 405 -9.59 5.41 1.31
N LEU A 406 -8.55 6.26 1.21
CA LEU A 406 -7.49 6.39 2.20
C LEU A 406 -8.05 6.91 3.53
N LYS A 407 -8.87 7.96 3.50
CA LYS A 407 -9.51 8.50 4.70
C LYS A 407 -10.53 7.52 5.31
N SER A 408 -11.18 6.72 4.45
CA SER A 408 -12.14 5.69 4.85
C SER A 408 -11.50 4.39 5.29
N ALA A 409 -10.18 4.21 5.20
CA ALA A 409 -9.48 3.07 5.79
C ALA A 409 -9.25 3.29 7.29
N ASP A 410 -8.90 2.23 8.02
CA ASP A 410 -8.35 2.41 9.38
C ASP A 410 -6.93 3.02 9.31
N ILE A 411 -6.25 2.79 8.19
CA ILE A 411 -4.93 3.34 7.87
C ILE A 411 -4.87 3.68 6.37
N GLY A 412 -4.79 4.97 6.06
CA GLY A 412 -4.48 5.46 4.73
C GLY A 412 -2.97 5.47 4.47
N VAL A 413 -2.52 4.84 3.40
CA VAL A 413 -1.11 4.75 2.98
C VAL A 413 -0.91 5.50 1.66
N GLY A 414 -0.21 6.63 1.72
CA GLY A 414 0.11 7.44 0.54
C GLY A 414 1.44 7.05 -0.10
N MET A 415 1.53 7.16 -1.41
CA MET A 415 2.77 6.98 -2.16
C MET A 415 3.63 8.26 -2.09
N GLY A 416 4.93 8.12 -1.84
CA GLY A 416 5.86 9.22 -1.66
C GLY A 416 6.38 9.80 -2.96
N ILE A 417 6.64 8.96 -3.96
CA ILE A 417 7.19 9.37 -5.26
C ILE A 417 6.05 9.71 -6.22
N THR A 418 5.16 8.77 -6.47
CA THR A 418 4.04 8.90 -7.42
C THR A 418 2.81 9.61 -6.83
N GLY A 419 2.69 9.64 -5.50
CA GLY A 419 1.51 10.18 -4.84
C GLY A 419 1.38 11.69 -4.94
N THR A 420 0.16 12.15 -5.20
CA THR A 420 -0.22 13.56 -5.21
C THR A 420 -0.15 14.19 -3.81
N ASP A 421 -0.02 15.52 -3.72
CA ASP A 421 -0.03 16.21 -2.43
C ASP A 421 -1.33 16.01 -1.65
N VAL A 422 -2.44 15.74 -2.36
CA VAL A 422 -3.73 15.43 -1.74
C VAL A 422 -3.67 14.08 -1.01
N THR A 423 -3.21 13.02 -1.67
CA THR A 423 -3.12 11.69 -1.06
C THR A 423 -2.12 11.67 0.09
N LYS A 424 -0.96 12.31 -0.08
CA LYS A 424 0.03 12.46 0.99
C LYS A 424 -0.54 13.14 2.23
N ASN A 425 -1.40 14.15 2.06
CA ASN A 425 -2.02 14.89 3.16
C ASN A 425 -3.15 14.16 3.87
N VAL A 426 -3.89 13.34 3.14
CA VAL A 426 -4.96 12.52 3.71
C VAL A 426 -4.43 11.27 4.40
N ALA A 427 -3.31 10.73 3.92
CA ALA A 427 -2.71 9.51 4.44
C ALA A 427 -2.25 9.64 5.90
N ASP A 428 -2.36 8.54 6.64
CA ASP A 428 -1.83 8.39 8.00
C ASP A 428 -0.34 7.99 7.99
N MET A 429 0.09 7.34 6.89
CA MET A 429 1.46 6.92 6.60
C MET A 429 1.82 7.21 5.14
N VAL A 430 3.05 7.60 4.85
CA VAL A 430 3.58 7.81 3.49
C VAL A 430 4.77 6.89 3.25
N LEU A 431 4.78 6.17 2.12
CA LEU A 431 5.89 5.32 1.71
C LEU A 431 6.87 6.12 0.86
N ALA A 432 8.07 6.38 1.36
CA ALA A 432 9.07 7.18 0.66
C ALA A 432 9.61 6.50 -0.62
N ASP A 433 9.44 5.19 -0.74
CA ASP A 433 9.97 4.36 -1.82
C ASP A 433 8.89 3.70 -2.70
N ASP A 434 7.61 4.01 -2.45
CA ASP A 434 6.47 3.47 -3.20
C ASP A 434 6.41 1.92 -3.18
N ASN A 435 6.87 1.29 -2.08
CA ASN A 435 7.05 -0.16 -2.04
C ASN A 435 6.12 -0.86 -1.04
N PHE A 436 5.36 -1.86 -1.51
CA PHE A 436 4.53 -2.70 -0.65
C PHE A 436 5.33 -3.39 0.49
N ALA A 437 6.59 -3.77 0.26
CA ALA A 437 7.42 -4.39 1.28
C ALA A 437 7.66 -3.50 2.52
N SER A 438 7.63 -2.18 2.33
CA SER A 438 7.76 -1.19 3.40
C SER A 438 6.52 -1.18 4.30
N ILE A 439 5.33 -1.46 3.77
CA ILE A 439 4.09 -1.64 4.55
C ILE A 439 4.24 -2.85 5.48
N VAL A 440 4.69 -3.99 4.95
CA VAL A 440 4.88 -5.23 5.74
C VAL A 440 5.92 -5.03 6.84
N SER A 441 7.00 -4.30 6.54
CA SER A 441 8.02 -3.92 7.52
C SER A 441 7.48 -2.99 8.61
N ALA A 442 6.56 -2.08 8.26
CA ALA A 442 5.91 -1.19 9.21
C ALA A 442 4.87 -1.93 10.07
N VAL A 443 4.17 -2.94 9.54
CA VAL A 443 3.31 -3.82 10.36
C VAL A 443 4.11 -4.57 11.42
N GLU A 444 5.25 -5.15 11.04
CA GLU A 444 6.16 -5.83 11.98
C GLU A 444 6.62 -4.89 13.11
N GLU A 445 6.99 -3.66 12.76
CA GLU A 445 7.41 -2.65 13.73
C GLU A 445 6.23 -2.17 14.60
N GLY A 446 5.03 -2.03 14.04
CA GLY A 446 3.81 -1.71 14.78
C GLY A 446 3.44 -2.78 15.82
N ARG A 447 3.58 -4.06 15.45
CA ARG A 447 3.43 -5.19 16.39
C ARG A 447 4.47 -5.14 17.50
N ARG A 448 5.75 -4.87 17.17
CA ARG A 448 6.86 -4.79 18.13
C ARG A 448 6.59 -3.70 19.18
N ILE A 449 6.19 -2.52 18.71
CA ILE A 449 5.88 -1.38 19.58
C ILE A 449 4.74 -1.72 20.54
N TYR A 450 3.68 -2.39 20.04
CA TYR A 450 2.56 -2.80 20.88
C TYR A 450 3.00 -3.80 21.97
N ASP A 451 3.75 -4.84 21.61
CA ASP A 451 4.26 -5.84 22.57
C ASP A 451 5.14 -5.18 23.64
N ASN A 452 6.01 -4.25 23.23
CA ASN A 452 6.89 -3.53 24.14
C ASN A 452 6.11 -2.59 25.07
N ILE A 453 5.11 -1.85 24.55
CA ILE A 453 4.21 -1.03 25.37
C ILE A 453 3.49 -1.89 26.41
N ARG A 454 3.05 -3.10 26.02
CA ARG A 454 2.38 -4.04 26.92
C ARG A 454 3.30 -4.48 28.06
N LYS A 455 4.55 -4.83 27.75
CA LYS A 455 5.60 -5.16 28.75
C LYS A 455 5.86 -3.99 29.71
N THR A 456 5.99 -2.78 29.17
CA THR A 456 6.16 -1.54 29.95
C THR A 456 4.98 -1.31 30.90
N ILE A 457 3.74 -1.44 30.40
CA ILE A 457 2.52 -1.28 31.21
C ILE A 457 2.47 -2.34 32.32
N GLN A 458 2.76 -3.59 32.00
CA GLN A 458 2.78 -4.68 32.96
C GLN A 458 3.80 -4.42 34.08
N PHE A 459 5.01 -4.00 33.73
CA PHE A 459 6.06 -3.66 34.70
C PHE A 459 5.62 -2.53 35.63
N LEU A 460 5.20 -1.39 35.08
CA LEU A 460 4.81 -0.20 35.85
C LEU A 460 3.63 -0.51 36.77
N LEU A 461 2.61 -1.21 36.29
CA LEU A 461 1.43 -1.52 37.10
C LEU A 461 1.70 -2.57 38.17
N SER A 462 2.60 -3.53 37.91
CA SER A 462 3.01 -4.49 38.93
C SER A 462 3.76 -3.80 40.06
N SER A 463 4.63 -2.83 39.72
CA SER A 463 5.33 -2.00 40.70
C SER A 463 4.35 -1.19 41.54
N ASN A 464 3.51 -0.37 40.91
CA ASN A 464 2.48 0.44 41.57
C ASN A 464 1.56 -0.41 42.48
N MET A 465 1.13 -1.58 42.02
CA MET A 465 0.31 -2.48 42.82
C MET A 465 1.06 -2.96 44.07
N SER A 466 2.35 -3.29 43.94
CA SER A 466 3.18 -3.69 45.09
C SER A 466 3.36 -2.56 46.10
N GLU A 467 3.47 -1.30 45.65
CA GLU A 467 3.53 -0.12 46.51
C GLU A 467 2.22 0.07 47.27
N VAL A 468 1.09 0.05 46.56
CA VAL A 468 -0.25 0.20 47.14
C VAL A 468 -0.51 -0.86 48.21
N LEU A 469 -0.21 -2.13 47.91
CA LEU A 469 -0.39 -3.23 48.85
C LEU A 469 0.55 -3.11 50.06
N SER A 470 1.79 -2.68 49.85
CA SER A 470 2.77 -2.49 50.92
C SER A 470 2.35 -1.36 51.88
N ILE A 471 1.91 -0.22 51.33
CA ILE A 471 1.40 0.92 52.12
C ILE A 471 0.13 0.50 52.87
N PHE A 472 -0.79 -0.19 52.21
CA PHE A 472 -2.02 -0.68 52.81
C PHE A 472 -1.72 -1.62 54.00
N ALA A 473 -0.90 -2.66 53.79
CA ALA A 473 -0.53 -3.61 54.83
C ALA A 473 0.20 -2.94 56.00
N ALA A 474 1.13 -2.03 55.72
CA ALA A 474 1.84 -1.26 56.74
C ALA A 474 0.91 -0.39 57.58
N THR A 475 -0.02 0.31 56.92
CA THR A 475 -1.02 1.14 57.59
C THR A 475 -1.93 0.29 58.47
N LEU A 476 -2.36 -0.88 57.99
CA LEU A 476 -3.09 -1.85 58.80
C LEU A 476 -2.29 -2.37 59.98
N MET A 477 -0.95 -2.41 59.93
CA MET A 477 -0.11 -2.76 61.08
C MET A 477 0.25 -1.57 61.98
N GLY A 478 -0.10 -0.35 61.58
CA GLY A 478 0.08 0.86 62.39
C GLY A 478 1.43 1.57 62.17
N PHE A 479 2.13 1.30 61.06
CA PHE A 479 3.36 2.02 60.70
C PHE A 479 3.30 2.60 59.29
N HIS A 480 4.05 3.69 59.06
CA HIS A 480 4.16 4.36 57.78
C HIS A 480 5.53 4.06 57.15
N ILE A 481 5.57 3.42 55.99
CA ILE A 481 6.84 3.07 55.32
C ILE A 481 7.34 4.25 54.46
N LEU A 482 6.49 4.77 53.56
CA LEU A 482 6.90 5.72 52.52
C LEU A 482 6.06 7.01 52.56
N LYS A 483 6.72 8.15 52.35
CA LYS A 483 6.08 9.46 52.15
C LYS A 483 5.68 9.60 50.67
N PRO A 484 4.69 10.46 50.34
CA PRO A 484 4.31 10.71 48.94
C PRO A 484 5.49 11.10 48.05
N VAL A 485 6.44 11.88 48.56
CA VAL A 485 7.64 12.28 47.80
C VAL A 485 8.57 11.12 47.48
N HIS A 486 8.65 10.10 48.35
CA HIS A 486 9.45 8.91 48.07
C HIS A 486 8.80 8.06 46.97
N LEU A 487 7.46 7.95 46.99
CA LEU A 487 6.70 7.24 45.96
C LEU A 487 6.81 7.95 44.60
N LEU A 488 6.72 9.27 44.57
CA LEU A 488 7.00 10.05 43.36
C LEU A 488 8.41 9.78 42.82
N TRP A 489 9.41 9.65 43.69
CA TRP A 489 10.77 9.33 43.26
C TRP A 489 10.87 7.93 42.64
N ILE A 490 10.16 6.95 43.21
CA ILE A 490 10.13 5.58 42.69
C ILE A 490 9.41 5.56 41.33
N ASN A 491 8.16 5.99 41.30
CA ASN A 491 7.31 5.93 40.10
C ASN A 491 7.83 6.78 38.94
N LEU A 492 8.42 7.95 39.22
CA LEU A 492 8.90 8.84 38.16
C LEU A 492 10.32 8.51 37.70
N ILE A 493 11.23 8.17 38.62
CA ILE A 493 12.66 8.03 38.30
C ILE A 493 13.08 6.57 38.23
N THR A 494 12.89 5.80 39.30
CA THR A 494 13.43 4.43 39.36
C THR A 494 12.73 3.50 38.38
N ASP A 495 11.42 3.69 38.19
CA ASP A 495 10.59 2.77 37.40
C ASP A 495 10.55 3.16 35.92
N SER A 496 10.59 4.46 35.61
CA SER A 496 10.54 4.95 34.22
C SER A 496 11.74 4.49 33.39
N ILE A 497 12.94 4.39 33.97
CA ILE A 497 14.16 4.00 33.23
C ILE A 497 14.12 2.53 32.78
N PRO A 498 13.88 1.54 33.67
CA PRO A 498 13.64 0.16 33.26
C PRO A 498 12.45 0.00 32.32
N ALA A 499 11.36 0.74 32.57
CA ALA A 499 10.17 0.72 31.72
C ALA A 499 10.49 1.17 30.28
N LEU A 500 11.36 2.18 30.13
CA LEU A 500 11.86 2.61 28.82
C LEU A 500 12.77 1.56 28.18
N ALA A 501 13.63 0.90 28.96
CA ALA A 501 14.49 -0.17 28.44
C ALA A 501 13.67 -1.34 27.88
N LEU A 502 12.59 -1.75 28.57
CA LEU A 502 11.60 -2.72 28.06
C LEU A 502 10.93 -2.23 26.78
N GLY A 503 10.62 -0.94 26.73
CA GLY A 503 10.09 -0.26 25.55
C GLY A 503 10.98 -0.39 24.29
N MET A 504 12.29 -0.56 24.48
CA MET A 504 13.29 -0.62 23.41
C MET A 504 13.68 -2.04 22.98
N GLU A 505 13.06 -3.09 23.54
CA GLU A 505 13.39 -4.48 23.20
C GLU A 505 13.20 -4.79 21.71
N LYS A 506 13.99 -5.75 21.21
CA LYS A 506 13.84 -6.28 19.85
C LYS A 506 12.53 -7.06 19.73
N ALA A 507 12.02 -7.17 18.51
CA ALA A 507 10.86 -7.99 18.22
C ALA A 507 11.12 -9.47 18.53
N GLU A 508 10.09 -10.17 18.99
CA GLU A 508 10.13 -11.62 19.18
C GLU A 508 10.13 -12.34 17.82
N ASN A 509 10.79 -13.50 17.74
CA ASN A 509 11.06 -14.19 16.47
C ASN A 509 9.80 -14.66 15.71
N ASP A 510 8.67 -14.76 16.40
CA ASP A 510 7.38 -15.21 15.88
C ASP A 510 6.39 -14.06 15.65
N ILE A 511 6.81 -12.80 15.76
CA ILE A 511 5.92 -11.63 15.66
C ILE A 511 5.13 -11.57 14.34
N MET A 512 5.73 -12.07 13.24
CA MET A 512 5.11 -12.17 11.91
C MET A 512 4.59 -13.58 11.60
N LYS A 513 4.48 -14.46 12.61
CA LYS A 513 3.83 -15.78 12.54
C LYS A 513 2.53 -15.82 13.34
N ARG A 514 2.30 -14.84 14.21
CA ARG A 514 1.07 -14.65 14.97
C ARG A 514 -0.01 -14.03 14.08
N LYS A 515 -1.27 -14.40 14.31
CA LYS A 515 -2.43 -13.72 13.68
C LYS A 515 -2.55 -12.29 14.21
N PRO A 516 -3.18 -11.37 13.45
CA PRO A 516 -3.44 -10.02 13.96
C PRO A 516 -4.32 -10.08 15.21
N ARG A 517 -3.99 -9.28 16.22
CA ARG A 517 -4.77 -9.15 17.46
C ARG A 517 -6.18 -8.64 17.18
N SER A 518 -7.13 -9.02 18.02
CA SER A 518 -8.46 -8.41 17.96
C SER A 518 -8.41 -6.97 18.47
N THR A 519 -9.19 -6.08 17.89
CA THR A 519 -9.36 -4.70 18.39
C THR A 519 -10.08 -4.66 19.74
N SER A 520 -10.84 -5.71 20.08
CA SER A 520 -11.52 -5.86 21.37
C SER A 520 -10.62 -6.34 22.50
N GLU A 521 -9.46 -6.90 22.16
CA GLU A 521 -8.53 -7.52 23.09
C GLU A 521 -7.95 -6.50 24.09
N GLY A 522 -7.93 -6.86 25.37
CA GLY A 522 -7.40 -6.01 26.44
C GLY A 522 -5.88 -5.94 26.45
N VAL A 523 -5.32 -4.90 27.08
CA VAL A 523 -3.85 -4.76 27.24
C VAL A 523 -3.25 -5.92 28.06
N PHE A 524 -4.04 -6.63 28.86
CA PHE A 524 -3.60 -7.79 29.65
C PHE A 524 -3.97 -9.15 29.06
N ALA A 525 -4.75 -9.19 27.98
CA ALA A 525 -5.20 -10.45 27.38
C ALA A 525 -4.04 -11.28 26.86
N GLY A 526 -4.18 -12.61 26.75
CA GLY A 526 -3.09 -13.48 26.32
C GLY A 526 -2.07 -13.73 27.43
N GLY A 527 -2.55 -14.03 28.64
CA GLY A 527 -1.74 -14.54 29.76
C GLY A 527 -0.97 -13.51 30.59
N MET A 528 -1.20 -12.20 30.40
CA MET A 528 -0.58 -11.16 31.24
C MET A 528 -1.43 -10.72 32.44
N GLY A 529 -2.66 -11.22 32.57
CA GLY A 529 -3.55 -10.90 33.68
C GLY A 529 -4.74 -11.84 33.73
N PHE A 530 -5.75 -11.48 34.52
CA PHE A 530 -7.05 -12.15 34.52
C PHE A 530 -7.86 -11.65 33.32
N ASP A 531 -8.40 -12.57 32.51
CA ASP A 531 -9.17 -12.27 31.29
C ASP A 531 -10.51 -11.55 31.58
#